data_AF-A0A3N5X935-F1
#
_entry.id   AF-A0A3N5X935-F1
#
_cell.length_a   1.000
_cell.length_b   1.000
_cell.length_c   1.000
_cell.angle_alpha   90.00
_cell.angle_beta   90.00
_cell.angle_gamma   90.00
#
_symmetry.space_group_name_H-M   'P 1'
#
loop_
_entity.id
_entity.type
_entity.pdbx_description
1 polymer ?
#
loop_
_entity_poly.entity_id
_entity_poly.type
_entity_poly.pdbx_seq_one_letter_code
_entity_poly.pdbx_strand_id
1 'polypeptide(L)' 'MDPTTDPKIRSFLPVPRDSHSPIQNLPFGVFRRRGRGSPRVGTRVGDVVVDLAALAKAG' A
#
# COMPACT_ATOMS: atom_id res chain seq x y z
N MET A 1 -12.66 19.14 1.01
CA MET A 1 -11.38 18.45 0.72
C MET A 1 -11.51 17.06 1.31
N ASP A 2 -11.35 16.01 0.51
CA ASP A 2 -11.33 14.64 1.01
C ASP A 2 -10.01 14.41 1.75
N PRO A 3 -10.02 14.01 3.04
CA PRO A 3 -8.79 13.84 3.81
C PRO A 3 -7.85 12.82 3.17
N THR A 4 -8.35 11.80 2.47
CA THR A 4 -7.50 10.76 1.85
C THR A 4 -6.69 11.25 0.66
N THR A 5 -7.10 12.35 0.04
CA THR A 5 -6.45 12.93 -1.15
C THR A 5 -5.68 14.22 -0.84
N ASP A 6 -5.57 14.62 0.43
CA ASP A 6 -4.83 15.82 0.83
C ASP A 6 -3.32 15.63 0.56
N PRO A 7 -2.70 16.47 -0.30
CA PRO A 7 -1.29 16.39 -0.63
C PRO A 7 -0.35 16.72 0.54
N LYS A 8 -0.84 17.18 1.70
CA LYS A 8 -0.06 17.43 2.91
C LYS A 8 0.11 16.19 3.79
N ILE A 9 -0.72 15.17 3.62
CA ILE A 9 -0.62 13.92 4.40
C ILE A 9 0.63 13.15 4.01
N ARG A 10 1.28 12.54 5.00
CA ARG A 10 2.51 11.75 4.85
C ARG A 10 2.31 10.37 5.46
N SER A 11 2.89 9.36 4.83
CA SER A 11 2.96 8.01 5.39
C SER A 11 4.08 7.91 6.42
N PHE A 12 3.93 7.02 7.40
CA PHE A 12 5.04 6.57 8.24
C PHE A 12 5.99 5.64 7.47
N LEU A 13 5.53 5.05 6.36
CA LEU A 13 6.37 4.29 5.44
C LEU A 13 7.17 5.27 4.55
N PRO A 14 8.45 4.99 4.26
CA PRO A 14 9.21 5.77 3.28
C PRO A 14 8.54 5.72 1.90
N VAL A 15 8.34 6.89 1.30
CA VAL A 15 7.79 7.05 -0.06
C VAL A 15 8.75 7.93 -0.86
N PRO A 16 9.35 7.41 -1.96
CA PRO A 16 10.15 8.22 -2.87
C PRO A 16 9.35 9.40 -3.44
N ARG A 17 10.00 10.54 -3.65
CA ARG A 17 9.36 11.79 -4.12
C ARG A 17 8.61 11.61 -5.46
N ASP A 18 9.13 10.74 -6.32
CA ASP A 18 8.64 10.41 -7.66
C ASP A 18 7.82 9.11 -7.71
N SER A 19 7.48 8.53 -6.55
CA SER A 19 6.68 7.31 -6.48
C SER A 19 5.30 7.50 -7.10
N HIS A 20 4.92 6.59 -7.99
CA HIS A 20 3.55 6.48 -8.50
C HIS A 20 2.56 5.91 -7.46
N SER A 21 3.04 5.53 -6.27
CA SER A 21 2.22 5.00 -5.17
C SER A 21 2.43 5.80 -3.89
N PRO A 22 2.07 7.10 -3.87
CA PRO A 22 2.04 7.87 -2.64
C PRO A 22 0.87 7.45 -1.76
N ILE A 23 0.84 7.94 -0.51
CA ILE A 23 -0.20 7.60 0.47
C ILE A 23 -1.61 8.00 0.02
N GLN A 24 -1.72 8.94 -0.92
CA GLN A 24 -2.98 9.39 -1.50
C GLN A 24 -3.57 8.45 -2.58
N ASN A 25 -2.78 7.52 -3.12
CA ASN A 25 -3.21 6.70 -4.27
C ASN A 25 -3.76 5.33 -3.83
N LEU A 26 -3.06 4.64 -2.91
CA LEU A 26 -3.42 3.30 -2.39
C LEU A 26 -4.04 2.35 -3.44
N PRO A 27 -3.37 2.09 -4.58
CA PRO A 27 -3.92 1.23 -5.62
C PRO A 27 -4.07 -0.20 -5.11
N PHE A 28 -5.13 -0.88 -5.52
CA PHE A 28 -5.35 -2.29 -5.19
C PHE A 28 -4.74 -3.20 -6.27
N GLY A 29 -4.18 -4.33 -5.83
CA GLY A 29 -3.67 -5.35 -6.73
C GLY A 29 -3.59 -6.71 -6.06
N VAL A 30 -3.29 -7.73 -6.86
CA VAL A 30 -3.00 -9.09 -6.38
C VAL A 30 -1.50 -9.30 -6.44
N PHE A 31 -0.91 -9.72 -5.33
CA PHE A 31 0.51 -10.02 -5.23
C PHE A 31 0.76 -11.43 -4.69
N ARG A 32 1.98 -11.91 -4.89
CA ARG A 32 2.46 -13.16 -4.32
C ARG A 32 3.92 -13.00 -3.93
N ARG A 33 4.31 -13.46 -2.73
CA ARG A 33 5.72 -13.49 -2.33
C ARG A 33 6.48 -14.46 -3.22
N ARG A 34 7.67 -14.07 -3.69
CA ARG A 34 8.47 -14.91 -4.58
C ARG A 34 8.74 -16.26 -3.92
N GLY A 35 8.37 -17.34 -4.60
CA GLY A 35 8.61 -18.71 -4.15
C GLY A 35 7.75 -19.21 -2.98
N ARG A 36 6.83 -18.41 -2.42
CA ARG A 36 5.96 -18.85 -1.32
C ARG A 36 4.56 -18.21 -1.32
N GLY A 37 3.59 -18.98 -0.84
CA GLY A 37 2.24 -18.50 -0.50
C GLY A 37 1.26 -18.45 -1.68
N SER A 38 -0.03 -18.44 -1.33
CA SER A 38 -1.13 -18.17 -2.25
C SER A 38 -1.16 -16.69 -2.68
N PRO A 39 -1.70 -16.37 -3.87
CA PRO A 39 -2.00 -14.99 -4.25
C PRO A 39 -2.87 -14.30 -3.19
N ARG A 40 -2.58 -13.03 -2.90
CA ARG A 40 -3.26 -12.22 -1.89
C ARG A 40 -3.55 -10.82 -2.42
N VAL A 41 -4.59 -10.20 -1.89
CA VAL A 41 -4.91 -8.80 -2.18
C VAL A 41 -4.00 -7.89 -1.35
N GLY A 42 -3.43 -6.88 -1.99
CA GLY A 42 -2.57 -5.90 -1.35
C GLY A 42 -2.72 -4.51 -1.95
N THR A 43 -2.16 -3.52 -1.25
CA THR A 43 -1.98 -2.15 -1.79
C THR A 43 -0.52 -1.73 -1.71
N ARG A 44 -0.06 -0.86 -2.63
CA ARG A 44 1.32 -0.38 -2.69
C ARG A 44 1.44 1.02 -2.04
N VAL A 45 2.46 1.20 -1.20
CA VAL A 45 2.85 2.49 -0.62
C VAL A 45 4.36 2.63 -0.75
N GLY A 46 4.85 3.63 -1.47
CA GLY A 46 6.27 3.71 -1.81
C GLY A 46 6.69 2.44 -2.54
N ASP A 47 7.73 1.76 -2.06
CA ASP A 47 8.27 0.53 -2.65
C ASP A 47 7.85 -0.75 -1.93
N VAL A 48 6.88 -0.67 -1.02
CA VAL A 48 6.37 -1.83 -0.28
C VAL A 48 4.93 -2.15 -0.65
N VAL A 49 4.56 -3.41 -0.45
CA VAL A 49 3.18 -3.90 -0.58
C VAL A 49 2.64 -4.25 0.80
N VAL A 50 1.50 -3.67 1.15
CA VAL A 50 0.73 -3.95 2.36
C VAL A 50 -0.20 -5.13 2.07
N ASP A 51 -0.07 -6.20 2.87
CA ASP A 51 -0.94 -7.38 2.78
C ASP A 51 -2.27 -7.11 3.50
N LEU A 52 -3.34 -6.91 2.73
CA LEU A 52 -4.66 -6.56 3.29
C LEU A 52 -5.29 -7.73 4.04
N ALA A 53 -5.01 -8.98 3.63
CA ALA A 53 -5.51 -10.14 4.35
C ALA A 53 -4.81 -10.30 5.71
N ALA A 54 -3.53 -9.94 5.80
CA ALA A 54 -2.83 -9.90 7.08
C ALA A 54 -3.38 -8.82 8.01
N LEU A 55 -3.66 -7.61 7.49
CA LEU A 55 -4.28 -6.54 8.27
C LEU A 55 -5.71 -6.88 8.73
N ALA A 56 -6.55 -7.38 7.83
CA ALA A 56 -7.92 -7.79 8.17
C ALA A 56 -7.97 -8.86 9.27
N LYS A 57 -6.93 -9.71 9.35
CA LYS A 57 -6.78 -10.69 10.44
C LYS A 57 -6.28 -10.05 11.74
N ALA A 58 -5.55 -8.95 11.67
CA ALA A 58 -4.94 -8.28 12.82
C ALA A 58 -5.88 -7.28 13.53
N GLY A 59 -6.84 -6.68 12.83
CA GLY A 59 -7.79 -5.70 13.36
C GLY A 59 -7.34 -4.27 13.11
#